data_AF-R6N6M0-F1
#
_entry.id   AF-R6N6M0-F1
#
_cell.length_a   1.000
_cell.length_b   1.000
_cell.length_c   1.000
_cell.angle_alpha   90.00
_cell.angle_beta   90.00
_cell.angle_gamma   90.00
#
_symmetry.space_group_name_H-M   'P 1'
#
loop_
_entity.id
_entity.type
_entity.pdbx_description
1 polymer ?
#
loop_
_entity_poly.entity_id
_entity_poly.type
_entity_poly.pdbx_seq_one_letter_code
_entity_poly.pdbx_strand_id
1 'polypeptide(L)'
;MITIDEIKNVSFRKAGRQGYMAEDVDAFIDEVIVAFEQLKKEKTNLVHKIDVLATRVEQYRADEETVRNALLASQKVSDACIREAKEKASKIVREAETKAQQLLVDTNRMTATEKENYLLLQSDAVKLKGELIELYKKHIQMINDLPTVAELEAAKQELNEKYPTAPVMEEKPQETVQPAKPAAVEVKKADAETAAVSDKTVDEILSSTNAAANEKNTEKKAPKFGHLKFGDNYDVSAE
;
A
#
# COMPACT_ATOMS: atom_id res chain seq x y z
N MET A 1 54.83 -4.50 -67.04
CA MET A 1 53.67 -3.67 -67.44
C MET A 1 54.26 -2.31 -67.79
N ILE A 2 53.95 -1.77 -68.96
CA ILE A 2 54.52 -0.50 -69.40
C ILE A 2 53.96 0.64 -68.55
N THR A 3 54.82 1.55 -68.10
CA THR A 3 54.41 2.74 -67.35
C THR A 3 54.09 3.91 -68.29
N ILE A 4 53.31 4.89 -67.81
CA ILE A 4 53.00 6.10 -68.61
C ILE A 4 54.28 6.82 -69.04
N ASP A 5 55.29 6.84 -68.17
CA ASP A 5 56.58 7.47 -68.45
C ASP A 5 57.39 6.68 -69.50
N GLU A 6 57.23 5.36 -69.56
CA GLU A 6 57.81 4.52 -70.62
C GLU A 6 57.10 4.72 -71.97
N ILE A 7 55.79 4.99 -71.99
CA ILE A 7 55.05 5.34 -73.22
C ILE A 7 55.50 6.70 -73.74
N LYS A 8 55.66 7.69 -72.85
CA LYS A 8 56.09 9.05 -73.19
C LYS A 8 57.49 9.13 -73.78
N ASN A 9 58.40 8.25 -73.34
CA ASN A 9 59.80 8.25 -73.77
C ASN A 9 60.10 7.17 -74.82
N VAL A 10 59.08 6.54 -75.39
CA VAL A 10 59.29 5.50 -76.41
C VAL A 10 59.85 6.13 -77.68
N SER A 11 60.87 5.51 -78.27
CA SER A 11 61.44 5.95 -79.55
C SER A 11 61.43 4.80 -80.55
N PHE A 12 61.01 5.11 -81.77
CA PHE A 12 60.95 4.13 -82.85
C PHE A 12 62.12 4.34 -83.81
N ARG A 13 62.69 3.23 -84.30
CA ARG A 13 63.73 3.28 -85.34
C ARG A 13 63.11 3.77 -86.65
N LYS A 14 63.82 4.65 -87.38
CA LYS A 14 63.38 5.14 -88.68
C LYS A 14 63.25 3.99 -89.67
N ALA A 15 62.05 3.80 -90.22
CA ALA A 15 61.79 2.80 -91.24
C ALA A 15 62.35 3.26 -92.61
N GLY A 16 62.63 2.29 -93.49
CA GLY A 16 63.09 2.53 -94.86
C GLY A 16 61.95 3.03 -95.78
N ARG A 17 61.91 2.55 -97.03
CA ARG A 17 61.03 3.10 -98.10
C ARG A 17 59.51 3.02 -97.84
N GLN A 18 59.06 2.24 -96.86
CA GLN A 18 57.65 2.10 -96.44
C GLN A 18 57.61 2.01 -94.91
N GLY A 19 57.17 3.08 -94.25
CA GLY A 19 57.06 3.16 -92.80
C GLY A 19 55.93 4.10 -92.40
N TYR A 20 55.54 4.03 -91.12
CA TYR A 20 54.58 4.97 -90.55
C TYR A 20 55.16 6.38 -90.48
N MET A 21 54.31 7.39 -90.68
CA MET A 21 54.69 8.78 -90.51
C MET A 21 54.91 9.07 -89.03
N ALA A 22 55.96 9.80 -88.71
CA ALA A 22 56.31 10.08 -87.31
C ALA A 22 55.21 10.90 -86.64
N GLU A 23 54.61 11.85 -87.37
CA GLU A 23 53.57 12.74 -86.89
C GLU A 23 52.29 11.99 -86.50
N ASP A 24 51.87 11.00 -87.29
CA ASP A 24 50.67 10.19 -87.00
C ASP A 24 50.91 9.25 -85.81
N VAL A 25 52.14 8.73 -85.69
CA VAL A 25 52.54 7.87 -84.57
C VAL A 25 52.60 8.66 -83.27
N ASP A 26 53.17 9.86 -83.30
CA ASP A 26 53.25 10.75 -82.13
C ASP A 26 51.86 11.19 -81.67
N ALA A 27 50.96 11.55 -82.60
CA ALA A 27 49.57 11.89 -82.28
C ALA A 27 48.81 10.72 -81.65
N PHE A 28 49.03 9.49 -82.13
CA PHE A 28 48.44 8.29 -81.53
C PHE A 28 49.01 8.00 -80.13
N ILE A 29 50.32 8.20 -79.92
CA ILE A 29 50.96 8.05 -78.60
C ILE A 29 50.34 9.01 -77.59
N ASP A 30 50.11 10.28 -77.97
CA ASP A 30 49.45 11.26 -77.11
C ASP A 30 48.03 10.82 -76.71
N GLU A 31 47.25 10.30 -77.66
CA GLU A 31 45.90 9.77 -77.38
C GLU A 31 45.95 8.55 -76.43
N VAL A 32 46.89 7.63 -76.65
CA VAL A 32 47.12 6.46 -75.79
C VAL A 32 47.53 6.89 -74.39
N ILE A 33 48.38 7.91 -74.25
CA ILE A 33 48.78 8.47 -72.95
C ILE A 33 47.56 8.98 -72.20
N VAL A 34 46.72 9.80 -72.84
CA VAL A 34 45.50 10.36 -72.22
C VAL A 34 44.54 9.24 -71.80
N ALA A 35 44.27 8.28 -72.68
CA ALA A 35 43.40 7.15 -72.38
C ALA A 35 43.94 6.30 -71.22
N PHE A 36 45.26 6.06 -71.16
CA PHE A 36 45.87 5.26 -70.11
C PHE A 36 45.92 6.01 -68.77
N GLU A 37 46.14 7.33 -68.77
CA GLU A 37 46.03 8.18 -67.59
C GLU A 37 44.61 8.16 -67.02
N GLN A 38 43.60 8.28 -67.89
CA GLN A 38 42.20 8.16 -67.50
C GLN A 38 41.89 6.78 -66.92
N LEU A 39 42.32 5.71 -67.57
CA LEU A 39 42.13 4.33 -67.09
C LEU A 39 42.83 4.09 -65.74
N LYS A 40 44.02 4.65 -65.54
CA LYS A 40 44.74 4.57 -64.25
C LYS A 40 43.95 5.30 -63.15
N LYS A 41 43.43 6.49 -63.44
CA LYS A 41 42.61 7.27 -62.50
C LYS A 41 41.30 6.57 -62.14
N GLU A 42 40.64 5.97 -63.13
CA GLU A 42 39.44 5.16 -62.91
C GLU A 42 39.74 3.92 -62.07
N LYS A 43 40.84 3.21 -62.35
CA LYS A 43 41.28 2.07 -61.54
C LYS A 43 41.48 2.49 -60.09
N THR A 44 42.19 3.58 -59.81
CA THR A 44 42.42 4.05 -58.43
C THR A 44 41.11 4.42 -57.74
N ASN A 45 40.19 5.09 -58.45
CA ASN A 45 38.88 5.44 -57.92
C ASN A 45 38.03 4.20 -57.62
N LEU A 46 38.07 3.18 -58.49
CA LEU A 46 37.34 1.93 -58.30
C LEU A 46 37.93 1.14 -57.12
N VAL A 47 39.25 1.04 -57.01
CA VAL A 47 39.91 0.39 -55.86
C VAL A 47 39.54 1.09 -54.56
N HIS A 48 39.55 2.42 -54.52
CA HIS A 48 39.12 3.16 -53.33
C HIS A 48 37.64 2.93 -52.98
N LYS A 49 36.75 2.89 -53.98
CA LYS A 49 35.34 2.56 -53.76
C LYS A 49 35.15 1.15 -53.23
N ILE A 50 35.91 0.17 -53.73
CA ILE A 50 35.87 -1.21 -53.24
C ILE A 50 36.29 -1.26 -51.77
N ASP A 51 37.35 -0.54 -51.41
CA ASP A 51 37.85 -0.48 -50.04
C ASP A 51 36.78 0.10 -49.09
N VAL A 52 36.21 1.25 -49.43
CA VAL A 52 35.12 1.87 -48.65
C VAL A 52 33.90 0.95 -48.53
N LEU A 53 33.53 0.26 -49.61
CA LEU A 53 32.41 -0.69 -49.59
C LEU A 53 32.72 -1.90 -48.72
N ALA A 54 33.95 -2.43 -48.77
CA ALA A 54 34.38 -3.55 -47.93
C ALA A 54 34.32 -3.18 -46.45
N THR A 55 34.85 -2.01 -46.07
CA THR A 55 34.78 -1.52 -44.68
C THR A 55 33.32 -1.33 -44.22
N ARG A 56 32.45 -0.80 -45.08
CA ARG A 56 31.02 -0.64 -44.75
C ARG A 56 30.32 -1.99 -44.56
N VAL A 57 30.63 -2.99 -45.39
CA VAL A 57 30.06 -4.34 -45.23
C VAL A 57 30.50 -4.95 -43.91
N GLU A 58 31.77 -4.80 -43.52
CA GLU A 58 32.26 -5.28 -42.23
C GLU A 58 31.56 -4.57 -41.06
N GLN A 59 31.38 -3.25 -41.15
CA GLN A 59 30.65 -2.48 -40.15
C GLN A 59 29.19 -2.96 -40.03
N TYR A 60 28.48 -3.12 -41.15
CA TYR A 60 27.10 -3.62 -41.12
C TYR A 60 27.00 -5.03 -40.54
N ARG A 61 27.99 -5.90 -40.76
CA ARG A 61 28.03 -7.22 -40.13
C ARG A 61 28.23 -7.13 -38.61
N ALA A 62 29.09 -6.22 -38.15
CA ALA A 62 29.29 -5.98 -36.72
C ALA A 62 28.03 -5.39 -36.05
N ASP A 63 27.36 -4.47 -36.75
CA ASP A 63 26.09 -3.88 -36.30
C ASP A 63 24.97 -4.93 -36.25
N GLU A 64 24.85 -5.77 -37.28
CA GLU A 64 23.88 -6.88 -37.32
C GLU A 64 24.09 -7.83 -36.15
N GLU A 65 25.34 -8.21 -35.87
CA GLU A 65 25.67 -9.07 -34.74
C GLU A 65 25.33 -8.41 -33.39
N THR A 66 25.57 -7.10 -33.27
CA THR A 66 25.20 -6.33 -32.07
C THR A 66 23.68 -6.32 -31.88
N VAL A 67 22.92 -6.07 -32.95
CA VAL A 67 21.45 -6.08 -32.92
C VAL A 67 20.92 -7.46 -32.59
N ARG A 68 21.48 -8.52 -33.19
CA ARG A 68 21.12 -9.90 -32.92
C ARG A 68 21.35 -10.25 -31.44
N ASN A 69 22.50 -9.87 -30.89
CA ASN A 69 22.83 -10.10 -29.49
C ASN A 69 21.93 -9.29 -28.55
N ALA A 70 21.61 -8.04 -28.89
CA ALA A 70 20.67 -7.23 -28.13
C ALA A 70 19.26 -7.85 -28.11
N LEU A 71 18.80 -8.42 -29.24
CA LEU A 71 17.50 -9.08 -29.34
C LEU A 71 17.46 -10.36 -28.49
N LEU A 72 18.50 -11.18 -28.54
CA LEU A 72 18.62 -12.38 -27.70
C LEU A 72 18.67 -12.04 -26.21
N ALA A 73 19.43 -11.00 -25.85
CA ALA A 73 19.48 -10.51 -24.47
C ALA A 73 18.11 -9.99 -24.01
N SER A 74 17.44 -9.21 -24.85
CA SER A 74 16.09 -8.70 -24.57
C SER A 74 15.10 -9.85 -24.35
N GLN A 75 15.08 -10.85 -25.23
CA GLN A 75 14.23 -12.02 -25.07
C GLN A 75 14.51 -12.76 -23.76
N LYS A 76 15.78 -12.98 -23.42
CA LYS A 76 16.16 -13.64 -22.16
C LYS A 76 15.68 -12.86 -20.94
N VAL A 77 15.78 -11.53 -20.98
CA VAL A 77 15.27 -10.65 -19.90
C VAL A 77 13.74 -10.73 -19.84
N SER A 78 13.05 -10.71 -20.97
CA SER A 78 11.59 -10.89 -21.03
C SER A 78 11.15 -12.22 -20.45
N ASP A 79 11.79 -13.32 -20.83
CA ASP A 79 11.49 -14.66 -20.30
C ASP A 79 11.75 -14.76 -18.80
N ALA A 80 12.86 -14.18 -18.33
CA ALA A 80 13.17 -14.09 -16.91
C ALA A 80 12.11 -13.29 -16.13
N CYS A 81 11.69 -12.14 -16.67
CA CYS A 81 10.64 -11.30 -16.10
C CYS A 81 9.29 -12.04 -16.02
N ILE A 82 8.90 -12.74 -17.09
CA ILE A 82 7.67 -13.56 -17.11
C ILE A 82 7.74 -14.67 -16.05
N ARG A 83 8.88 -15.36 -15.95
CA ARG A 83 9.08 -16.41 -14.94
C ARG A 83 8.98 -15.86 -13.52
N GLU A 84 9.65 -14.74 -13.25
CA GLU A 84 9.62 -14.07 -11.93
C GLU A 84 8.20 -13.58 -11.59
N ALA A 85 7.48 -12.99 -12.54
CA ALA A 85 6.10 -12.56 -12.36
C ALA A 85 5.17 -13.74 -12.04
N LYS A 86 5.32 -14.86 -12.75
CA LYS A 86 4.56 -16.10 -12.48
C LYS A 86 4.88 -16.68 -11.10
N GLU A 87 6.15 -16.68 -10.71
CA GLU A 87 6.58 -17.16 -9.39
C GLU A 87 6.00 -16.27 -8.27
N LYS A 88 6.11 -14.94 -8.40
CA LYS A 88 5.50 -13.98 -7.46
C LYS A 88 3.99 -14.14 -7.38
N ALA A 89 3.31 -14.28 -8.52
CA ALA A 89 1.87 -14.51 -8.55
C ALA A 89 1.50 -15.82 -7.83
N SER A 90 2.21 -16.92 -8.12
CA SER A 90 1.98 -18.20 -7.43
C SER A 90 2.23 -18.09 -5.93
N LYS A 91 3.25 -17.35 -5.51
CA LYS A 91 3.55 -17.10 -4.09
C LYS A 91 2.43 -16.31 -3.42
N ILE A 92 1.95 -15.23 -4.04
CA ILE A 92 0.83 -14.42 -3.52
C ILE A 92 -0.42 -15.27 -3.37
N VAL A 93 -0.76 -16.08 -4.38
CA VAL A 93 -1.92 -16.98 -4.31
C VAL A 93 -1.79 -17.97 -3.16
N ARG A 94 -0.64 -18.66 -3.04
CA ARG A 94 -0.39 -19.60 -1.94
C ARG A 94 -0.43 -18.93 -0.56
N GLU A 95 0.12 -17.74 -0.42
CA GLU A 95 0.06 -16.97 0.83
C GLU A 95 -1.37 -16.55 1.16
N ALA A 96 -2.15 -16.11 0.17
CA ALA A 96 -3.55 -15.76 0.35
C ALA A 96 -4.39 -16.99 0.74
N GLU A 97 -4.18 -18.13 0.08
CA GLU A 97 -4.84 -19.40 0.41
C GLU A 97 -4.50 -19.85 1.83
N THR A 98 -3.21 -19.79 2.21
CA THR A 98 -2.76 -20.17 3.56
C THR A 98 -3.38 -19.26 4.62
N LYS A 99 -3.39 -17.94 4.40
CA LYS A 99 -4.02 -16.97 5.30
C LYS A 99 -5.53 -17.17 5.40
N ALA A 100 -6.20 -17.46 4.28
CA ALA A 100 -7.63 -17.73 4.27
C ALA A 100 -7.96 -19.02 5.03
N GLN A 101 -7.18 -20.08 4.84
CA GLN A 101 -7.33 -21.33 5.60
C GLN A 101 -7.11 -21.12 7.09
N GLN A 102 -6.07 -20.37 7.46
CA GLN A 102 -5.79 -20.05 8.85
C GLN A 102 -6.93 -19.24 9.49
N LEU A 103 -7.43 -18.22 8.77
CA LEU A 103 -8.57 -17.42 9.23
C LEU A 103 -9.84 -18.26 9.41
N LEU A 104 -10.11 -19.22 8.51
CA LEU A 104 -11.24 -20.14 8.65
C LEU A 104 -11.11 -21.01 9.90
N VAL A 105 -9.92 -21.57 10.14
CA VAL A 105 -9.66 -22.39 11.34
C VAL A 105 -9.84 -21.55 12.61
N ASP A 106 -9.28 -20.35 12.65
CA ASP A 106 -9.39 -19.45 13.79
C ASP A 106 -10.84 -19.01 14.04
N THR A 107 -11.57 -18.64 12.99
CA THR A 107 -12.99 -18.24 13.07
C THR A 107 -13.86 -19.40 13.56
N ASN A 108 -13.62 -20.61 13.05
CA ASN A 108 -14.34 -21.81 13.50
C ASN A 108 -14.05 -22.11 14.97
N ARG A 109 -12.80 -21.96 15.41
CA ARG A 109 -12.42 -22.11 16.82
C ARG A 109 -13.13 -21.09 17.70
N MET A 110 -13.09 -19.80 17.33
CA MET A 110 -13.79 -18.73 18.06
C MET A 110 -15.31 -18.94 18.10
N THR A 111 -15.89 -19.40 17.00
CA THR A 111 -17.32 -19.70 16.93
C THR A 111 -17.69 -20.88 17.84
N ALA A 112 -16.83 -21.90 17.91
CA ALA A 112 -17.04 -23.03 18.82
C ALA A 112 -17.00 -22.59 20.29
N THR A 113 -16.00 -21.78 20.68
CA THR A 113 -15.90 -21.27 22.05
C THR A 113 -17.06 -20.34 22.41
N GLU A 114 -17.50 -19.49 21.47
CA GLU A 114 -18.61 -18.58 21.71
C GLU A 114 -19.94 -19.33 21.88
N LYS A 115 -20.14 -20.40 21.09
CA LYS A 115 -21.29 -21.30 21.28
C LYS A 115 -21.28 -21.97 22.65
N GLU A 116 -20.12 -22.42 23.12
CA GLU A 116 -19.98 -23.01 24.45
C GLU A 116 -20.31 -22.00 25.56
N ASN A 117 -19.77 -20.77 25.47
CA ASN A 117 -20.09 -19.68 26.39
C ASN A 117 -21.58 -19.35 26.40
N TYR A 118 -22.22 -19.30 25.22
CA TYR A 118 -23.65 -19.05 25.09
C TYR A 118 -24.48 -20.14 25.78
N LEU A 119 -24.13 -21.42 25.59
CA LEU A 119 -24.82 -22.54 26.24
C LEU A 119 -24.65 -22.51 27.76
N LEU A 120 -23.45 -22.16 28.24
CA LEU A 120 -23.17 -22.01 29.66
C LEU A 120 -24.05 -20.90 30.27
N LEU A 121 -24.07 -19.72 29.64
CA LEU A 121 -24.90 -18.58 30.08
C LEU A 121 -26.40 -18.93 30.07
N GLN A 122 -26.86 -19.67 29.07
CA GLN A 122 -28.25 -20.14 29.03
C GLN A 122 -28.55 -21.10 30.18
N SER A 123 -27.63 -22.02 30.49
CA SER A 123 -27.78 -22.94 31.63
C SER A 123 -27.83 -22.19 32.96
N ASP A 124 -27.03 -21.14 33.13
CA ASP A 124 -27.00 -20.32 34.34
C ASP A 124 -28.27 -19.47 34.48
N ALA A 125 -28.80 -18.94 33.37
CA ALA A 125 -30.11 -18.27 33.37
C ALA A 125 -31.24 -19.21 33.80
N VAL A 126 -31.19 -20.48 33.38
CA VAL A 126 -32.16 -21.51 33.81
C VAL A 126 -32.00 -21.83 35.30
N LYS A 127 -30.77 -21.97 35.81
CA LYS A 127 -30.51 -22.18 37.24
C LYS A 127 -31.03 -21.01 38.07
N LEU A 128 -30.70 -19.77 37.70
CA LEU A 128 -31.17 -18.57 38.39
C LEU A 128 -32.69 -18.47 38.40
N LYS A 129 -33.36 -18.79 37.27
CA LYS A 129 -34.82 -18.86 37.22
C LYS A 129 -35.37 -19.88 38.22
N GLY A 130 -34.75 -21.05 38.33
CA GLY A 130 -35.12 -22.09 39.30
C GLY A 130 -34.98 -21.61 40.75
N GLU A 131 -33.82 -21.04 41.08
CA GLU A 131 -33.52 -20.46 42.40
C GLU A 131 -34.52 -19.35 42.78
N LEU A 132 -34.84 -18.47 41.83
CA LEU A 132 -35.78 -17.37 42.05
C LEU A 132 -37.20 -17.89 42.33
N ILE A 133 -37.66 -18.89 41.56
CA ILE A 133 -38.96 -19.53 41.79
C ILE A 133 -39.01 -20.20 43.17
N GLU A 134 -37.93 -20.86 43.58
CA GLU A 134 -37.87 -21.49 44.90
C GLU A 134 -37.87 -20.46 46.03
N LEU A 135 -37.13 -19.36 45.86
CA LEU A 135 -37.12 -18.24 46.80
C LEU A 135 -38.50 -17.59 46.92
N TYR A 136 -39.18 -17.35 45.79
CA TYR A 136 -40.54 -16.82 45.81
C TYR A 136 -41.53 -17.78 46.49
N LYS A 137 -41.42 -19.10 46.26
CA LYS A 137 -42.24 -20.08 46.98
C LYS A 137 -42.02 -20.02 48.49
N LYS A 138 -40.77 -19.93 48.94
CA LYS A 138 -40.43 -19.76 50.37
C LYS A 138 -41.04 -18.47 50.93
N HIS A 139 -40.92 -17.34 50.22
CA HIS A 139 -41.53 -16.08 50.65
C HIS A 139 -43.06 -16.15 50.70
N ILE A 140 -43.70 -16.79 49.72
CA ILE A 140 -45.17 -16.97 49.72
C ILE A 140 -45.60 -17.86 50.90
N GLN A 141 -44.86 -18.92 51.20
CA GLN A 141 -45.11 -19.74 52.39
C GLN A 141 -44.99 -18.92 53.68
N MET A 142 -43.91 -18.15 53.84
CA MET A 142 -43.76 -17.24 54.99
C MET A 142 -44.90 -16.22 55.12
N ILE A 143 -45.41 -15.72 53.99
CA ILE A 143 -46.55 -14.78 53.99
C ILE A 143 -47.84 -15.49 54.41
N ASN A 144 -48.07 -16.71 53.95
CA ASN A 144 -49.24 -17.49 54.35
C ASN A 144 -49.15 -17.97 55.82
N ASP A 145 -47.94 -18.13 56.34
CA ASP A 145 -47.68 -18.45 57.74
C ASP A 145 -47.79 -17.21 58.66
N LEU A 146 -47.94 -16.00 58.10
CA LEU A 146 -48.28 -14.82 58.90
C LEU A 146 -49.71 -14.97 59.41
N PRO A 147 -49.96 -14.72 60.70
CA PRO A 147 -51.28 -14.88 61.29
C PRO A 147 -52.28 -13.99 60.55
N THR A 148 -53.40 -14.59 60.17
CA THR A 148 -54.48 -13.91 59.50
C THR A 148 -55.05 -12.84 60.43
N VAL A 149 -55.63 -11.75 59.88
CA VAL A 149 -56.25 -10.69 60.72
C VAL A 149 -57.23 -11.25 61.75
N ALA A 150 -57.92 -12.35 61.41
CA ALA A 150 -58.80 -13.08 62.33
C ALA A 150 -58.07 -13.79 63.48
N GLU A 151 -56.88 -14.36 63.25
CA GLU A 151 -56.06 -15.01 64.27
C GLU A 151 -55.35 -13.98 65.15
N LEU A 152 -55.02 -12.80 64.61
CA LEU A 152 -54.51 -11.67 65.37
C LEU A 152 -55.59 -11.11 66.32
N GLU A 153 -56.83 -11.00 65.88
CA GLU A 153 -57.97 -10.58 66.72
C GLU A 153 -58.33 -11.65 67.77
N ALA A 154 -58.26 -12.93 67.43
CA ALA A 154 -58.43 -14.03 68.39
C ALA A 154 -57.29 -14.02 69.44
N ALA A 155 -56.04 -13.83 69.04
CA ALA A 155 -54.91 -13.70 69.95
C ALA A 155 -55.03 -12.45 70.84
N LYS A 156 -55.56 -11.33 70.33
CA LYS A 156 -55.89 -10.14 71.14
C LYS A 156 -57.02 -10.40 72.13
N GLN A 157 -58.06 -11.14 71.73
CA GLN A 157 -59.17 -11.50 72.60
C GLN A 157 -58.73 -12.46 73.71
N GLU A 158 -57.96 -13.50 73.38
CA GLU A 158 -57.37 -14.41 74.37
C GLU A 158 -56.41 -13.68 75.31
N LEU A 159 -55.62 -12.71 74.81
CA LEU A 159 -54.74 -11.90 75.66
C LEU A 159 -55.54 -10.97 76.59
N ASN A 160 -56.66 -10.41 76.11
CA ASN A 160 -57.55 -9.54 76.89
C ASN A 160 -58.38 -10.34 77.93
N GLU A 161 -58.72 -11.60 77.65
CA GLU A 161 -59.34 -12.50 78.64
C GLU A 161 -58.34 -12.98 79.70
N LYS A 162 -57.09 -13.27 79.30
CA LYS A 162 -56.05 -13.74 80.21
C LYS A 162 -55.46 -12.61 81.07
N TYR A 163 -55.52 -11.38 80.59
CA TYR A 163 -55.14 -10.16 81.30
C TYR A 163 -56.15 -9.04 81.02
N PRO A 164 -57.24 -8.93 81.80
CA PRO A 164 -58.22 -7.88 81.61
C PRO A 164 -57.57 -6.56 81.98
N THR A 165 -57.25 -5.76 80.96
CA THR A 165 -56.85 -4.38 81.17
C THR A 165 -58.07 -3.54 80.85
N ALA A 166 -58.58 -2.80 81.84
CA ALA A 166 -59.61 -1.78 81.60
C ALA A 166 -59.13 -0.86 80.46
N PRO A 167 -60.03 -0.30 79.62
CA PRO A 167 -59.61 0.68 78.62
C PRO A 167 -58.94 1.82 79.35
N VAL A 168 -57.61 1.86 79.29
CA VAL A 168 -56.84 3.02 79.66
C VAL A 168 -57.29 4.07 78.66
N MET A 169 -57.91 5.14 79.17
CA MET A 169 -58.01 6.40 78.45
C MET A 169 -56.64 6.66 77.83
N GLU A 170 -56.55 6.63 76.50
CA GLU A 170 -55.47 7.30 75.80
C GLU A 170 -55.62 8.80 76.10
N GLU A 171 -55.11 9.21 77.25
CA GLU A 171 -54.53 10.54 77.35
C GLU A 171 -53.52 10.66 76.21
N LYS A 172 -53.75 11.64 75.35
CA LYS A 172 -52.68 12.25 74.57
C LYS A 172 -51.59 12.72 75.55
N PRO A 173 -50.36 12.24 75.38
CA PRO A 173 -49.26 13.19 75.24
C PRO A 173 -48.94 13.41 73.77
N GLN A 174 -49.22 14.62 73.29
CA GLN A 174 -48.39 15.21 72.26
C GLN A 174 -47.00 15.43 72.86
N GLU A 175 -45.97 14.79 72.32
CA GLU A 175 -44.70 15.48 72.15
C GLU A 175 -44.08 15.11 70.81
N THR A 176 -44.23 16.08 69.91
CA THR A 176 -43.48 16.27 68.69
C THR A 176 -41.99 16.26 68.99
N VAL A 177 -41.29 15.19 68.61
CA VAL A 177 -39.88 15.28 68.25
C VAL A 177 -39.79 15.04 66.76
N GLN A 178 -39.49 16.13 66.04
CA GLN A 178 -39.26 16.13 64.61
C GLN A 178 -38.11 15.18 64.26
N PRO A 179 -38.30 14.16 63.40
CA PRO A 179 -37.22 13.66 62.60
C PRO A 179 -36.96 14.69 61.50
N ALA A 180 -35.75 15.24 61.50
CA ALA A 180 -35.26 16.05 60.41
C ALA A 180 -35.48 15.32 59.07
N LYS A 181 -36.07 16.07 58.15
CA LYS A 181 -36.26 15.74 56.73
C LYS A 181 -34.90 15.38 56.09
N PRO A 182 -34.80 14.27 55.37
CA PRO A 182 -34.20 14.34 54.04
C PRO A 182 -35.33 14.34 53.02
N ALA A 183 -35.27 15.33 52.13
CA ALA A 183 -36.23 15.55 51.08
C ALA A 183 -36.44 14.29 50.23
N ALA A 184 -37.71 13.96 50.00
CA ALA A 184 -38.11 13.31 48.77
C ALA A 184 -37.75 14.24 47.61
N VAL A 185 -36.96 13.75 46.67
CA VAL A 185 -36.94 14.26 45.31
C VAL A 185 -37.63 13.19 44.47
N GLU A 186 -38.89 13.45 44.14
CA GLU A 186 -39.59 12.79 43.04
C GLU A 186 -38.86 13.10 41.73
N VAL A 187 -38.68 12.04 40.96
CA VAL A 187 -38.27 12.05 39.57
C VAL A 187 -39.37 12.68 38.71
N LYS A 188 -39.08 13.78 37.99
CA LYS A 188 -39.67 14.06 36.66
C LYS A 188 -38.71 14.81 35.74
N LYS A 189 -38.33 14.07 34.69
CA LYS A 189 -38.38 14.40 33.26
C LYS A 189 -37.54 15.57 32.71
N ALA A 190 -36.64 15.15 31.81
CA ALA A 190 -36.06 15.80 30.65
C ALA A 190 -36.73 17.07 30.09
N ASP A 191 -35.91 18.09 29.83
CA ASP A 191 -35.75 18.87 28.59
C ASP A 191 -34.44 19.68 28.74
N ALA A 192 -33.41 19.44 27.92
CA ALA A 192 -33.08 20.16 26.68
C ALA A 192 -32.37 21.52 26.90
N GLU A 193 -31.29 21.68 26.13
CA GLU A 193 -30.56 22.90 25.73
C GLU A 193 -29.36 23.46 26.54
N THR A 194 -28.19 23.30 25.88
CA THR A 194 -27.13 24.29 25.60
C THR A 194 -26.33 24.92 26.74
N ALA A 195 -25.02 24.70 26.72
CA ALA A 195 -24.05 25.77 26.47
C ALA A 195 -22.62 25.22 26.41
N ALA A 196 -21.85 25.76 25.46
CA ALA A 196 -20.46 25.52 25.21
C ALA A 196 -19.56 25.85 26.41
N VAL A 197 -18.45 25.12 26.58
CA VAL A 197 -17.28 25.64 27.26
C VAL A 197 -16.00 25.22 26.53
N SER A 198 -15.19 26.24 26.33
CA SER A 198 -13.97 26.41 25.57
C SER A 198 -12.69 25.86 26.22
N ASP A 199 -11.83 25.36 25.33
CA ASP A 199 -10.36 25.34 25.29
C ASP A 199 -9.59 26.27 26.27
N LYS A 200 -8.63 25.72 27.05
CA LYS A 200 -7.18 26.04 26.97
C LYS A 200 -6.30 25.49 28.12
N THR A 201 -5.12 24.98 27.70
CA THR A 201 -3.82 24.85 28.41
C THR A 201 -3.72 23.78 29.52
N VAL A 202 -2.65 22.97 29.62
CA VAL A 202 -1.23 23.34 29.71
C VAL A 202 -0.29 22.19 29.30
N ASP A 203 0.87 22.61 28.78
CA ASP A 203 2.09 21.89 28.41
C ASP A 203 2.81 21.16 29.57
N GLU A 204 3.86 20.44 29.14
CA GLU A 204 4.96 19.80 29.88
C GLU A 204 4.76 18.34 30.29
N ILE A 205 5.55 17.45 29.67
CA ILE A 205 6.67 16.77 30.35
C ILE A 205 7.40 15.84 29.35
N LEU A 206 8.71 16.11 29.21
CA LEU A 206 9.81 15.24 28.77
C LEU A 206 10.20 15.21 27.28
N SER A 207 11.00 16.22 26.92
CA SER A 207 12.24 16.01 26.18
C SER A 207 13.40 15.73 27.15
N SER A 208 14.27 14.77 26.80
CA SER A 208 15.70 14.61 27.17
C SER A 208 16.06 13.14 26.91
N THR A 209 16.87 12.78 25.93
CA THR A 209 18.34 12.90 25.80
C THR A 209 18.67 12.16 24.48
N ASN A 210 19.65 12.46 23.63
CA ASN A 210 21.03 12.85 23.83
C ASN A 210 21.60 13.44 22.53
N ALA A 211 22.57 14.34 22.72
CA ALA A 211 23.36 15.03 21.69
C ALA A 211 24.49 14.18 21.11
N ALA A 212 24.88 14.42 19.85
CA ALA A 212 26.29 14.56 19.42
C ALA A 212 26.42 14.96 17.93
N ALA A 213 27.20 16.04 17.71
CA ALA A 213 27.93 16.44 16.50
C ALA A 213 27.13 16.89 15.26
N ASN A 214 27.56 17.84 14.44
CA ASN A 214 28.44 19.02 14.54
C ASN A 214 28.16 19.80 13.23
N GLU A 215 28.11 21.13 13.33
CA GLU A 215 28.38 22.16 12.31
C GLU A 215 27.78 22.13 10.89
N LYS A 216 27.04 23.22 10.61
CA LYS A 216 27.00 24.03 9.38
C LYS A 216 26.75 23.32 8.04
N ASN A 217 25.54 23.46 7.52
CA ASN A 217 25.36 24.18 6.25
C ASN A 217 23.91 24.66 6.06
N THR A 218 23.81 25.89 5.57
CA THR A 218 22.60 26.57 5.11
C THR A 218 22.03 25.88 3.89
N GLU A 219 20.73 25.58 3.86
CA GLU A 219 19.91 25.62 2.66
C GLU A 219 18.41 25.51 3.01
N LYS A 220 17.62 26.44 2.48
CA LYS A 220 16.17 26.52 2.64
C LYS A 220 15.52 25.24 2.10
N LYS A 221 14.82 24.48 2.95
CA LYS A 221 13.95 23.38 2.51
C LYS A 221 12.78 23.94 1.69
N ALA A 222 12.70 23.57 0.42
CA ALA A 222 11.51 23.78 -0.42
C ALA A 222 10.31 22.95 0.12
N PRO A 223 9.07 23.44 0.03
CA PRO A 223 7.89 22.76 0.59
C PRO A 223 7.53 21.49 -0.18
N LYS A 224 6.96 20.53 0.57
CA LYS A 224 6.76 19.10 0.29
C LYS A 224 5.78 18.76 -0.87
N PHE A 225 5.46 19.72 -1.74
CA PHE A 225 4.37 19.59 -2.73
C PHE A 225 4.66 20.21 -4.12
N GLY A 226 5.90 20.62 -4.43
CA GLY A 226 6.25 21.29 -5.69
C GLY A 226 6.21 20.45 -6.98
N HIS A 227 5.47 19.33 -7.00
CA HIS A 227 5.39 18.42 -8.14
C HIS A 227 4.00 17.81 -8.35
N LEU A 228 2.96 18.40 -7.75
CA LEU A 228 1.58 18.07 -8.13
C LEU A 228 1.10 19.05 -9.21
N LYS A 229 1.00 18.55 -10.45
CA LYS A 229 0.34 19.26 -11.56
C LYS A 229 -1.13 18.82 -11.59
N PHE A 230 -2.05 19.73 -11.27
CA PHE A 230 -3.50 19.50 -11.42
C PHE A 230 -3.94 20.04 -12.78
N GLY A 231 -3.88 19.19 -13.80
CA GLY A 231 -4.28 19.55 -15.17
C GLY A 231 -3.37 20.60 -15.83
N ASP A 232 -3.54 20.79 -17.13
CA ASP A 232 -2.55 21.47 -17.98
C ASP A 232 -2.33 22.96 -17.68
N ASN A 233 -3.12 23.59 -16.78
CA ASN A 233 -3.10 25.04 -16.55
C ASN A 233 -3.04 25.49 -15.08
N TYR A 234 -2.52 24.68 -14.13
CA TYR A 234 -2.33 25.15 -12.73
C TYR A 234 -0.95 24.78 -12.17
N ASP A 235 -0.12 25.78 -11.91
CA ASP A 235 1.15 25.64 -11.18
C ASP A 235 1.12 26.51 -9.92
N VAL A 236 1.14 25.85 -8.76
CA VAL A 236 1.16 26.47 -7.42
C VAL A 236 2.54 27.02 -7.04
N SER A 237 3.50 27.04 -7.96
CA SER A 237 4.87 27.52 -7.73
C SER A 237 5.10 28.98 -8.12
N ALA A 238 4.06 29.71 -8.53
CA ALA A 238 4.15 31.11 -8.94
C ALA A 238 3.55 32.05 -7.88
N GLU A 239 4.28 32.24 -6.78
CA GLU A 239 4.21 33.43 -5.93
C GLU A 239 5.62 33.77 -5.40
#